data_AF-A0A947QKJ7-F1
#
_entry.id   AF-A0A947QKJ7-F1
#
_cell.length_a   1.000
_cell.length_b   1.000
_cell.length_c   1.000
_cell.angle_alpha   90.00
_cell.angle_beta   90.00
_cell.angle_gamma   90.00
#
_symmetry.space_group_name_H-M   'P 1'
#
loop_
_entity.id
_entity.type
_entity.pdbx_description
1 polymer ?
#
loop_
_entity_poly.entity_id
_entity_poly.type
_entity_poly.pdbx_seq_one_letter_code
_entity_poly.pdbx_strand_id
1 'polypeptide(L)'
;MDFYHQIANKYKKLPLKYERKLISSAKQGNSASKEILLLHLTGFFVFRFYTSPYLPLIINSFDDITQDCLVLALKNIKTYKMRYKNEEGIFQPVHFSTYMWKGVTGIIISSLKNRKEICFSDLPEYYDALF
;
A
#
# COMPACT_ATOMS: atom_id res chain seq x y z
N MET A 1 14.83 -6.96 1.36
CA MET A 1 13.84 -7.55 2.30
C MET A 1 14.12 -7.23 3.78
N ASP A 2 15.23 -7.66 4.38
CA ASP A 2 15.47 -7.53 5.83
C ASP A 2 15.45 -6.08 6.35
N PHE A 3 15.98 -5.14 5.56
CA PHE A 3 15.93 -3.71 5.85
C PHE A 3 14.50 -3.20 6.07
N TYR A 4 13.56 -3.56 5.19
CA TYR A 4 12.17 -3.13 5.30
C TYR A 4 11.44 -3.78 6.47
N HIS A 5 11.82 -4.99 6.88
CA HIS A 5 11.32 -5.59 8.12
C HIS A 5 11.79 -4.84 9.35
N GLN A 6 13.06 -4.42 9.38
CA GLN A 6 13.58 -3.59 10.47
C GLN A 6 12.81 -2.27 10.57
N ILE A 7 12.53 -1.62 9.44
CA ILE A 7 11.67 -0.43 9.40
C ILE A 7 10.27 -0.76 9.91
N ALA A 8 9.62 -1.81 9.38
CA ALA A 8 8.26 -2.18 9.77
C ALA A 8 8.14 -2.50 11.27
N ASN A 9 9.16 -3.13 11.86
CA ASN A 9 9.21 -3.44 13.28
C ASN A 9 9.38 -2.18 14.15
N LYS A 10 10.18 -1.23 13.68
CA LYS A 10 10.40 0.06 14.35
C LYS A 10 9.18 0.99 14.23
N TYR A 11 8.58 1.06 13.04
CA TYR A 11 7.47 1.95 12.71
C TYR A 11 6.16 1.17 12.61
N LYS A 12 5.62 0.79 13.78
CA LYS A 12 4.36 0.05 13.88
C LYS A 12 3.16 0.85 13.35
N LYS A 13 2.07 0.15 13.03
CA LYS A 13 0.82 0.76 12.57
C LYS A 13 0.35 1.89 13.50
N LEU A 14 0.04 3.04 12.92
CA LEU A 14 -0.47 4.19 13.65
C LEU A 14 -1.94 4.03 14.03
N PRO A 15 -2.36 4.52 15.20
CA PRO A 15 -3.78 4.72 15.47
C PRO A 15 -4.36 5.76 14.51
N LEU A 16 -5.60 5.55 14.08
CA LEU A 16 -6.28 6.34 13.04
C LEU A 16 -6.23 7.85 13.30
N LYS A 17 -6.40 8.27 14.55
CA LYS A 17 -6.34 9.69 14.95
C LYS A 17 -4.98 10.32 14.63
N TYR A 18 -3.88 9.61 14.89
CA TYR A 18 -2.52 10.10 14.64
C TYR A 18 -2.18 10.06 13.15
N GLU A 19 -2.54 8.97 12.46
CA GLU A 19 -2.39 8.85 11.00
C GLU A 19 -3.05 10.03 10.28
N ARG A 20 -4.28 10.37 10.67
CA ARG A 20 -5.03 11.50 10.12
C ARG A 20 -4.37 12.86 10.38
N LYS A 21 -3.79 13.06 11.57
CA LYS A 21 -3.03 14.28 11.88
C LYS A 21 -1.81 14.42 10.97
N LEU A 22 -1.05 13.33 10.81
CA LEU A 22 0.12 13.30 9.92
C LEU A 22 -0.28 13.56 8.47
N ILE A 23 -1.34 12.94 7.97
CA ILE A 23 -1.83 13.19 6.61
C ILE A 23 -2.25 14.65 6.44
N SER A 24 -2.96 15.23 7.41
CA SER A 24 -3.35 16.64 7.36
C SER A 24 -2.13 17.57 7.26
N SER A 25 -1.10 17.32 8.06
CA SER A 25 0.16 18.08 8.04
C SER A 25 0.94 17.84 6.73
N ALA A 26 0.98 16.60 6.26
CA ALA A 26 1.64 16.21 5.01
C ALA A 26 0.99 16.88 3.78
N LYS A 27 -0.35 17.01 3.77
CA LYS A 27 -1.09 17.75 2.74
C LYS A 27 -0.74 19.23 2.70
N GLN A 28 -0.42 19.83 3.85
CA GLN A 28 0.02 21.22 3.96
C GLN A 28 1.49 21.41 3.54
N GLY A 29 2.19 20.34 3.14
CA GLY A 29 3.53 20.42 2.61
C GLY A 29 4.63 19.99 3.59
N ASN A 30 4.31 19.71 4.86
CA ASN A 30 5.30 19.30 5.85
C ASN A 30 6.01 17.99 5.42
N SER A 31 7.32 18.08 5.16
CA SER A 31 8.14 16.97 4.69
C SER A 31 8.34 15.90 5.76
N ALA A 32 8.61 16.29 7.01
CA ALA A 32 8.78 15.35 8.12
C ALA A 32 7.52 14.51 8.36
N SER A 33 6.34 15.12 8.31
CA SER A 33 5.06 14.40 8.42
C SER A 33 4.85 13.41 7.27
N LYS A 34 5.28 13.75 6.04
CA LYS A 34 5.23 12.81 4.91
C LYS A 34 6.16 11.64 5.16
N GLU A 35 7.41 11.90 5.51
CA GLU A 35 8.43 10.87 5.74
C GLU A 35 8.00 9.90 6.85
N ILE A 36 7.57 10.42 8.00
CA ILE A 36 7.07 9.62 9.11
C ILE A 36 5.89 8.74 8.66
N LEU A 37 4.92 9.33 7.92
CA LEU A 37 3.79 8.57 7.40
C LEU A 37 4.24 7.42 6.48
N LEU A 38 5.20 7.66 5.59
CA LEU A 38 5.73 6.64 4.69
C LEU A 38 6.43 5.50 5.46
N LEU A 39 7.22 5.83 6.48
CA LEU A 39 7.88 4.83 7.34
C LEU A 39 6.86 3.92 8.03
N HIS A 40 5.76 4.48 8.54
CA HIS A 40 4.67 3.71 9.13
C HIS A 40 3.87 2.88 8.11
N LEU A 41 3.86 3.28 6.83
CA LEU A 41 3.23 2.52 5.75
C LEU A 41 4.07 1.34 5.27
N THR A 42 5.39 1.36 5.50
CA THR A 42 6.28 0.25 5.12
C THR A 42 5.79 -1.09 5.66
N GLY A 43 5.33 -1.15 6.91
CA GLY A 43 4.78 -2.38 7.48
C GLY A 43 3.54 -2.91 6.72
N PHE A 44 2.71 -2.02 6.18
CA PHE A 44 1.58 -2.41 5.34
C PHE A 44 2.05 -2.96 3.98
N PHE A 45 3.06 -2.36 3.36
CA PHE A 45 3.60 -2.87 2.09
C PHE A 45 4.26 -4.24 2.25
N VAL A 46 5.08 -4.41 3.28
CA VAL A 46 5.67 -5.70 3.66
C VAL A 46 4.55 -6.73 3.82
N PHE A 47 3.54 -6.44 4.65
CA PHE A 47 2.39 -7.34 4.84
C PHE A 47 1.70 -7.70 3.52
N ARG A 48 1.41 -6.73 2.65
CA ARG A 48 0.74 -6.98 1.36
C ARG A 48 1.59 -7.83 0.43
N PHE A 49 2.90 -7.68 0.48
CA PHE A 49 3.82 -8.48 -0.30
C PHE A 49 3.85 -9.94 0.18
N TYR A 50 4.01 -10.17 1.49
CA TYR A 50 4.06 -11.53 2.05
C TYR A 50 2.74 -12.28 1.96
N THR A 51 1.61 -11.57 1.99
CA THR A 51 0.28 -12.14 1.81
C THR A 51 -0.15 -12.16 0.34
N SER A 52 0.72 -11.78 -0.58
CA SER A 52 0.44 -11.87 -2.01
C SER A 52 0.55 -13.32 -2.45
N PRO A 53 -0.44 -13.86 -3.19
CA PRO A 53 -0.32 -15.19 -3.80
C PRO A 53 0.80 -15.25 -4.84
N TYR A 54 1.24 -14.09 -5.35
CA TYR A 54 2.32 -13.99 -6.33
C TYR A 54 3.72 -13.89 -5.70
N LEU A 55 3.84 -13.98 -4.36
CA LEU A 55 5.11 -13.80 -3.64
C LEU A 55 6.32 -14.51 -4.29
N PRO A 56 6.26 -15.80 -4.67
CA PRO A 56 7.40 -16.48 -5.28
C PRO A 56 7.88 -15.84 -6.57
N LEU A 57 6.99 -15.19 -7.32
CA LEU A 57 7.25 -14.58 -8.63
C LEU A 57 7.80 -13.16 -8.49
N ILE A 58 7.47 -12.46 -7.40
CA ILE A 58 7.84 -11.06 -7.19
C ILE A 58 8.99 -10.86 -6.21
N ILE A 59 9.48 -11.92 -5.54
CA ILE A 59 10.44 -11.82 -4.44
C ILE A 59 11.71 -11.02 -4.80
N ASN A 60 12.21 -11.21 -6.02
CA ASN A 60 13.40 -10.51 -6.53
C ASN A 60 13.12 -9.06 -6.94
N SER A 61 11.86 -8.64 -7.04
CA SER A 61 11.41 -7.26 -7.31
C SER A 61 10.92 -6.55 -6.06
N PHE A 62 11.11 -7.13 -4.87
CA PHE A 62 10.53 -6.60 -3.64
C PHE A 62 10.89 -5.13 -3.41
N ASP A 63 12.16 -4.78 -3.60
CA ASP A 63 12.64 -3.42 -3.36
C ASP A 63 12.02 -2.44 -4.38
N ASP A 64 11.98 -2.80 -5.66
CA ASP A 64 11.36 -1.99 -6.74
C ASP A 64 9.86 -1.78 -6.49
N ILE A 65 9.13 -2.87 -6.22
CA ILE A 65 7.68 -2.83 -5.92
C ILE A 65 7.41 -1.97 -4.69
N THR A 66 8.27 -2.05 -3.67
CA THR A 66 8.12 -1.24 -2.45
C THR A 66 8.36 0.24 -2.74
N GLN A 67 9.34 0.58 -3.59
CA GLN A 67 9.57 1.95 -4.03
C GLN A 67 8.37 2.50 -4.82
N ASP A 68 7.82 1.72 -5.76
CA ASP A 68 6.61 2.11 -6.50
C ASP A 68 5.42 2.33 -5.56
N CYS A 69 5.27 1.50 -4.51
CA CYS A 69 4.24 1.68 -3.49
C CYS A 69 4.42 2.98 -2.69
N LEU A 70 5.67 3.37 -2.39
CA LEU A 70 5.98 4.65 -1.73
C LEU A 70 5.64 5.84 -2.64
N VAL A 71 5.93 5.75 -3.94
CA VAL A 71 5.56 6.78 -4.93
C VAL A 71 4.04 6.91 -5.03
N LEU A 72 3.31 5.79 -5.08
CA LEU A 72 1.85 5.78 -5.04
C LEU A 72 1.32 6.45 -3.76
N ALA A 73 1.90 6.14 -2.60
CA ALA A 73 1.52 6.75 -1.33
C ALA A 73 1.68 8.26 -1.35
N LEU A 74 2.82 8.76 -1.84
CA LEU A 74 3.07 10.19 -1.99
C LEU A 74 2.01 10.89 -2.84
N LYS A 75 1.63 10.27 -3.97
CA LYS A 75 0.54 10.78 -4.83
C LYS A 75 -0.79 10.80 -4.08
N ASN A 76 -1.10 9.72 -3.36
CA ASN A 76 -2.38 9.53 -2.69
C ASN A 76 -2.55 10.36 -1.41
N ILE A 77 -1.46 10.81 -0.77
CA ILE A 77 -1.55 11.72 0.38
C ILE A 77 -2.38 12.95 0.03
N LYS A 78 -2.21 13.52 -1.17
CA LYS A 78 -2.93 14.73 -1.60
C LYS A 78 -4.43 14.45 -1.80
N THR A 79 -4.77 13.31 -2.40
CA THR A 79 -6.15 12.97 -2.82
C THR A 79 -6.97 12.23 -1.77
N TYR A 80 -6.34 11.74 -0.69
CA TYR A 80 -7.01 10.99 0.36
C TYR A 80 -8.19 11.77 0.98
N LYS A 81 -9.38 11.17 0.96
CA LYS A 81 -10.61 11.78 1.48
C LYS A 81 -10.71 11.62 2.99
N MET A 82 -10.24 12.63 3.73
CA MET A 82 -10.32 12.68 5.19
C MET A 82 -11.77 12.58 5.70
N ARG A 83 -12.74 13.09 4.96
CA ARG A 83 -14.17 13.07 5.32
C ARG A 83 -14.96 12.11 4.42
N TYR A 84 -14.41 10.91 4.19
CA TYR A 84 -15.10 9.87 3.44
C TYR A 84 -16.44 9.52 4.10
N LYS A 85 -17.47 9.40 3.26
CA LYS A 85 -18.80 8.93 3.62
C LYS A 85 -19.10 7.68 2.78
N ASN A 86 -19.75 6.69 3.39
CA ASN A 86 -20.25 5.53 2.66
C ASN A 86 -21.41 5.93 1.71
N GLU A 87 -21.95 4.95 0.99
CA GLU A 87 -23.06 5.16 0.03
C GLU A 87 -24.32 5.71 0.69
N GLU A 88 -24.53 5.41 1.98
CA GLU A 88 -25.63 5.91 2.82
C GLU A 88 -25.36 7.33 3.37
N GLY A 89 -24.21 7.93 3.07
CA GLY A 89 -23.83 9.26 3.56
C GLY A 89 -23.29 9.30 4.98
N ILE A 90 -23.08 8.15 5.62
CA ILE A 90 -22.53 8.00 6.97
C ILE A 90 -21.02 8.22 6.94
N PHE A 91 -20.51 9.06 7.84
CA PHE A 91 -19.08 9.32 7.96
C PHE A 91 -18.34 8.06 8.45
N GLN A 92 -17.39 7.59 7.63
CA GLN A 92 -16.61 6.41 7.93
C GLN A 92 -15.11 6.73 7.78
N PRO A 93 -14.41 7.03 8.88
CA PRO A 93 -12.99 7.30 8.81
C PRO A 93 -12.24 5.98 8.55
N VAL A 94 -11.67 5.84 7.36
CA VAL A 94 -10.90 4.66 6.96
C VAL A 94 -9.41 4.91 7.11
N HIS A 95 -8.62 3.87 7.41
CA HIS A 95 -7.16 3.98 7.41
C HIS A 95 -6.62 4.29 6.01
N PHE A 96 -5.46 4.97 5.95
CA PHE A 96 -4.84 5.29 4.67
C PHE A 96 -4.37 4.04 3.93
N SER A 97 -3.90 3.01 4.66
CA SER A 97 -3.58 1.70 4.10
C SER A 97 -4.77 1.08 3.35
N THR A 98 -6.00 1.20 3.89
CA THR A 98 -7.22 0.71 3.24
C THR A 98 -7.48 1.44 1.92
N TYR A 99 -7.27 2.75 1.89
CA TYR A 99 -7.41 3.55 0.67
C TYR A 99 -6.39 3.13 -0.41
N MET A 100 -5.18 2.73 -0.01
CA MET A 100 -4.11 2.37 -0.93
C MET A 100 -4.15 0.92 -1.41
N TRP A 101 -4.89 0.04 -0.74
CA TRP A 101 -4.86 -1.41 -0.97
C TRP A 101 -4.93 -1.79 -2.45
N LYS A 102 -5.96 -1.30 -3.16
CA LYS A 102 -6.16 -1.65 -4.57
C LYS A 102 -5.00 -1.18 -5.45
N GLY A 103 -4.45 -0.01 -5.16
CA GLY A 103 -3.30 0.52 -5.89
C GLY A 103 -2.03 -0.31 -5.68
N VAL A 104 -1.76 -0.73 -4.43
CA VAL A 104 -0.62 -1.62 -4.12
C VAL A 104 -0.75 -2.95 -4.86
N THR A 105 -1.94 -3.56 -4.85
CA THR A 105 -2.20 -4.78 -5.63
C THR A 105 -1.97 -4.55 -7.13
N GLY A 106 -2.41 -3.41 -7.67
CA GLY A 106 -2.17 -3.05 -9.06
C GLY A 106 -0.67 -2.96 -9.41
N ILE A 107 0.15 -2.42 -8.50
CA ILE A 107 1.62 -2.35 -8.69
C ILE A 107 2.22 -3.76 -8.75
N ILE A 108 1.86 -4.63 -7.82
CA ILE A 108 2.31 -6.02 -7.80
C ILE A 108 1.98 -6.72 -9.13
N ILE A 109 0.74 -6.61 -9.60
CA ILE A 109 0.30 -7.21 -10.87
C ILE A 109 1.03 -6.58 -12.06
N SER A 110 1.26 -5.28 -12.04
CA SER A 110 1.95 -4.57 -13.13
C SER A 110 3.42 -4.99 -13.23
N SER A 111 4.09 -5.15 -12.08
CA SER A 111 5.47 -5.66 -12.01
C SER A 111 5.58 -7.04 -12.67
N LEU A 112 4.62 -7.92 -12.41
CA LEU A 112 4.55 -9.25 -13.03
C LEU A 112 4.35 -9.20 -14.54
N LYS A 113 3.42 -8.36 -15.01
CA LYS A 113 3.14 -8.19 -16.45
C LYS A 113 4.37 -7.72 -17.21
N ASN A 114 5.13 -6.77 -16.63
CA ASN A 114 6.29 -6.18 -17.28
C ASN A 114 7.44 -7.15 -17.48
N ARG A 115 7.54 -8.19 -16.63
CA ARG A 115 8.60 -9.21 -16.75
C ARG A 115 8.34 -10.26 -17.82
N LYS A 116 7.14 -10.31 -18.40
CA LYS A 116 6.70 -11.38 -19.34
C LYS A 116 6.89 -12.81 -18.77
N GLU A 117 7.11 -12.95 -17.46
CA GLU A 117 7.40 -14.21 -16.77
C GLU A 117 6.13 -15.00 -16.43
N ILE A 118 4.94 -14.46 -16.73
CA ILE A 118 3.66 -15.13 -16.48
C ILE A 118 2.83 -15.18 -17.77
N CYS A 119 2.58 -16.40 -18.26
CA CYS A 119 1.39 -16.66 -19.05
C CYS A 119 0.22 -16.71 -18.05
N PHE A 120 -0.72 -15.77 -18.13
CA PHE A 120 -1.87 -15.72 -17.20
C PHE A 120 -2.76 -16.97 -17.28
N SER A 121 -2.59 -17.79 -18.33
CA SER A 121 -3.19 -19.13 -18.47
C SER A 121 -2.70 -20.15 -17.45
N ASP A 122 -1.54 -19.93 -16.83
CA ASP A 122 -0.87 -20.89 -15.94
C ASP A 122 -1.12 -20.57 -14.46
N LEU A 123 -1.88 -19.51 -14.18
CA LEU A 123 -2.33 -19.21 -12.82
C LEU A 123 -3.44 -20.21 -12.44
N PRO A 124 -3.38 -20.83 -11.26
CA PRO A 124 -4.44 -21.73 -10.79
C PRO A 124 -5.81 -21.03 -10.90
N GLU A 125 -6.82 -21.77 -11.38
CA GLU A 125 -8.24 -21.37 -11.53
C GLU A 125 -8.92 -21.02 -10.19
N TYR A 126 -8.38 -20.07 -9.42
CA TYR A 126 -8.92 -19.65 -8.14
C TYR A 126 -9.57 -18.26 -8.21
N TYR A 127 -9.62 -17.64 -9.39
CA TYR A 127 -10.04 -16.26 -9.57
C TYR A 127 -11.39 -16.06 -10.26
N ASP A 128 -12.00 -17.10 -10.82
CA ASP A 128 -13.34 -17.01 -11.43
C ASP A 128 -14.48 -17.04 -10.39
N ALA A 129 -14.17 -17.19 -9.10
CA ALA A 129 -15.17 -17.34 -8.04
C ALA A 129 -15.46 -16.08 -7.19
N LEU A 130 -14.99 -14.89 -7.60
CA LEU A 130 -15.10 -13.66 -6.80
C LEU A 130 -15.69 -12.44 -7.52
N PHE A 131 -16.45 -12.65 -8.60
CA PHE A 131 -17.29 -11.62 -9.23
C PHE A 131 -18.77 -11.99 -9.16
#